data_AF-A0A2P5HF27-F1
#
_entry.id   AF-A0A2P5HF27-F1
#
_cell.length_a   1.000
_cell.length_b   1.000
_cell.length_c   1.000
_cell.angle_alpha   90.00
_cell.angle_beta   90.00
_cell.angle_gamma   90.00
#
_symmetry.space_group_name_H-M   'P 1'
#
loop_
_entity.id
_entity.type
_entity.pdbx_description
1 polymer ?
#
loop_
_entity_poly.entity_id
_entity_poly.type
_entity_poly.pdbx_seq_one_letter_code
_entity_poly.pdbx_strand_id
1 'polypeptide(L)'
;MASVQNNLPPDIATAKDDTPVVVVTVVMTLVASIFIALRLYGCLYILRRRLYLEEWLSVINQIDLWLTAAFVIKLYATTAAGRRWATLSNAERTKAVFWHNVLTAPSVLGLGLPKLTVVSLLTRVFKPGQLHQAILWGSAILCVVNFVVVILLAWLACSPISAGWDVSITAKKCLDSWIYVKFCYYATTFSAAIDLYLALYPGFVFRKLGWDTRKKLVLSSVMGLGICVTAVATYKITTLKVLTFNNDFTSIIPTVVEANTIMIAASISTLHPVYELIRRRLRGCQAGILVLTDG
;
A
#
# COMPACT_ATOMS: atom_id res chain seq x y z
N MET A 1 -3.79 40.32 19.49
CA MET A 1 -2.33 40.16 19.62
C MET A 1 -1.72 40.28 18.24
N ALA A 2 -1.48 41.53 17.81
CA ALA A 2 -1.25 41.92 16.42
C ALA A 2 0.15 42.54 16.23
N SER A 3 1.20 41.87 16.71
CA SER A 3 2.54 42.48 16.73
C SER A 3 3.72 41.52 16.47
N VAL A 4 3.51 40.37 15.82
CA VAL A 4 4.61 39.46 15.42
C VAL A 4 4.55 39.16 13.92
N GLN A 5 4.35 40.18 13.09
CA GLN A 5 4.21 40.02 11.63
C GLN A 5 5.26 40.75 10.80
N ASN A 6 6.25 41.40 11.43
CA ASN A 6 7.35 42.06 10.74
C ASN A 6 8.66 41.44 11.20
N ASN A 7 9.20 40.48 10.44
CA ASN A 7 10.61 40.08 10.31
C ASN A 7 10.76 38.59 9.95
N LEU A 8 10.22 38.15 8.82
CA LEU A 8 10.75 36.99 8.11
C LEU A 8 11.30 37.43 6.74
N PRO A 9 12.53 37.04 6.37
CA PRO A 9 13.15 37.42 5.10
C PRO A 9 12.34 36.91 3.89
N PRO A 10 12.44 37.58 2.73
CA PRO A 10 11.59 37.31 1.55
C PRO A 10 11.98 36.03 0.78
N ASP A 11 12.91 35.22 1.29
CA ASP A 11 13.54 34.13 0.53
C ASP A 11 12.99 32.72 0.84
N ILE A 12 11.77 32.62 1.37
CA ILE A 12 11.02 31.34 1.46
C ILE A 12 9.73 31.42 0.62
N ALA A 13 9.84 32.08 -0.54
CA ALA A 13 8.87 32.07 -1.62
C ALA A 13 9.13 30.93 -2.63
N THR A 14 9.99 29.96 -2.32
CA THR A 14 10.03 28.71 -3.06
C THR A 14 8.78 27.92 -2.72
N ALA A 15 7.84 27.88 -3.66
CA ALA A 15 6.78 26.90 -3.71
C ALA A 15 7.35 25.55 -3.26
N LYS A 16 6.77 24.95 -2.22
CA LYS A 16 6.99 23.53 -1.95
C LYS A 16 6.34 22.83 -3.14
N ASP A 17 7.14 22.54 -4.17
CA ASP A 17 6.66 21.81 -5.33
C ASP A 17 6.11 20.48 -4.81
N ASP A 18 4.79 20.36 -4.78
CA ASP A 18 4.04 19.14 -4.45
C ASP A 18 3.81 18.27 -5.71
N THR A 19 4.25 18.77 -6.88
CA THR A 19 4.50 18.03 -8.13
C THR A 19 5.17 16.65 -7.96
N PRO A 20 6.20 16.44 -7.10
CA PRO A 20 6.79 15.14 -6.91
C PRO A 20 5.82 14.10 -6.35
N VAL A 21 4.76 14.47 -5.61
CA VAL A 21 3.83 13.48 -5.04
C VAL A 21 3.02 12.79 -6.13
N VAL A 22 2.49 13.57 -7.06
CA VAL A 22 1.71 13.06 -8.19
C VAL A 22 2.61 12.21 -9.10
N VAL A 23 3.80 12.72 -9.42
CA VAL A 23 4.78 12.02 -10.27
C VAL A 23 5.20 10.69 -9.63
N VAL A 24 5.60 10.69 -8.36
CA VAL A 24 6.01 9.46 -7.65
C VAL A 24 4.87 8.45 -7.61
N THR A 25 3.64 8.89 -7.33
CA THR A 25 2.46 8.03 -7.28
C THR A 25 2.23 7.34 -8.62
N VAL A 26 2.16 8.12 -9.71
CA VAL A 26 1.90 7.59 -11.06
C VAL A 26 3.02 6.66 -11.52
N VAL A 27 4.28 7.05 -11.33
CA VAL A 27 5.44 6.23 -11.71
C VAL A 27 5.44 4.90 -10.95
N MET A 28 5.23 4.91 -9.64
CA MET A 28 5.16 3.68 -8.85
C MET A 28 4.00 2.77 -9.27
N THR A 29 2.83 3.34 -9.54
CA THR A 29 1.66 2.57 -9.99
C THR A 29 1.83 2.00 -11.40
N LEU A 30 2.54 2.71 -12.29
CA LEU A 30 2.95 2.18 -13.59
C LEU A 30 3.92 1.01 -13.44
N VAL A 31 4.94 1.13 -12.59
CA VAL A 31 5.88 0.05 -12.31
C VAL A 31 5.13 -1.16 -11.74
N ALA A 32 4.24 -0.97 -10.76
CA ALA A 32 3.42 -2.04 -10.22
C ALA A 32 2.54 -2.72 -11.30
N SER A 33 1.97 -1.94 -12.23
CA SER A 33 1.19 -2.46 -13.35
C SER A 33 2.01 -3.39 -14.25
N ILE A 34 3.28 -3.07 -14.51
CA ILE A 34 4.18 -3.92 -15.30
C ILE A 34 4.41 -5.27 -14.59
N PHE A 35 4.65 -5.27 -13.29
CA PHE A 35 4.84 -6.51 -12.52
C PHE A 35 3.58 -7.38 -12.50
N ILE A 36 2.40 -6.77 -12.37
CA ILE A 36 1.12 -7.49 -12.40
C ILE A 36 0.85 -8.05 -13.81
N ALA A 37 1.11 -7.27 -14.86
CA ALA A 37 0.99 -7.74 -16.23
C ALA A 37 1.92 -8.94 -16.49
N LEU A 38 3.18 -8.87 -16.03
CA LEU A 38 4.13 -9.97 -16.13
C LEU A 38 3.67 -11.21 -15.35
N ARG A 39 3.09 -11.02 -14.16
CA ARG A 39 2.49 -12.09 -13.35
C ARG A 39 1.34 -12.78 -14.08
N LEU A 40 0.41 -12.01 -14.65
CA LEU A 40 -0.72 -12.56 -15.41
C LEU A 40 -0.25 -13.28 -16.67
N TYR A 41 0.70 -12.69 -17.40
CA TYR A 41 1.31 -13.31 -18.57
C TYR A 41 2.00 -14.64 -18.22
N GLY A 42 2.78 -14.68 -17.14
CA GLY A 42 3.42 -15.89 -16.66
C GLY A 42 2.41 -16.99 -16.28
N CYS A 43 1.29 -16.61 -15.67
CA CYS A 43 0.25 -17.58 -15.28
C CYS A 43 -0.55 -18.11 -16.48
N LEU A 44 -1.02 -17.22 -17.35
CA LEU A 44 -1.91 -17.56 -18.46
C LEU A 44 -1.15 -18.19 -19.63
N TYR A 45 0.01 -17.63 -19.99
CA TYR A 45 0.73 -18.02 -21.20
C TYR A 45 1.79 -19.08 -20.93
N ILE A 46 2.62 -18.89 -19.89
CA ILE A 46 3.76 -19.78 -19.62
C ILE A 46 3.30 -21.04 -18.89
N LEU A 47 2.54 -20.87 -17.80
CA LEU A 47 2.01 -21.97 -17.00
C LEU A 47 0.73 -22.58 -17.57
N ARG A 48 0.04 -21.90 -18.50
CA ARG A 48 -1.25 -22.31 -19.10
C ARG A 48 -2.26 -22.81 -18.07
N ARG A 49 -2.36 -22.10 -16.94
CA ARG A 49 -3.26 -22.46 -15.83
C ARG A 49 -4.37 -21.42 -15.65
N ARG A 50 -5.49 -21.83 -15.05
CA ARG A 50 -6.55 -20.90 -14.64
C ARG A 50 -6.02 -19.93 -13.57
N LEU A 51 -6.57 -18.72 -13.55
CA LEU A 51 -6.30 -17.73 -12.51
C LEU A 51 -6.87 -18.22 -11.19
N TYR A 52 -6.03 -18.25 -10.16
CA TYR A 52 -6.47 -18.54 -8.81
C TYR A 52 -6.92 -17.25 -8.12
N LEU A 53 -7.42 -17.40 -6.90
CA LEU A 53 -7.95 -16.30 -6.11
C LEU A 53 -6.91 -15.19 -5.90
N GLU A 54 -5.64 -15.54 -5.71
CA GLU A 54 -4.60 -14.52 -5.51
C GLU A 54 -4.33 -13.69 -6.77
N GLU A 55 -4.51 -14.22 -7.99
CA GLU A 55 -4.36 -13.43 -9.21
C GLU A 55 -5.52 -12.44 -9.35
N TRP A 56 -6.75 -12.86 -9.06
CA TRP A 56 -7.92 -11.97 -9.04
C TRP A 56 -7.76 -10.86 -8.00
N LEU A 57 -7.34 -11.20 -6.78
CA LEU A 57 -7.07 -10.20 -5.73
C LEU A 57 -5.97 -9.22 -6.14
N SER A 58 -4.94 -9.68 -6.86
CA SER A 58 -3.87 -8.81 -7.35
C SER A 58 -4.38 -7.84 -8.42
N VAL A 59 -5.30 -8.26 -9.29
CA VAL A 59 -5.94 -7.36 -10.27
C VAL A 59 -6.83 -6.34 -9.57
N ILE A 60 -7.64 -6.78 -8.61
CA ILE A 60 -8.50 -5.88 -7.82
C ILE A 60 -7.65 -4.82 -7.10
N ASN A 61 -6.56 -5.23 -6.45
CA ASN A 61 -5.67 -4.30 -5.77
C ASN A 61 -4.92 -3.37 -6.76
N GLN A 62 -4.66 -3.82 -7.99
CA GLN A 62 -4.09 -2.93 -9.02
C GLN A 62 -5.08 -1.84 -9.45
N ILE A 63 -6.37 -2.18 -9.57
CA ILE A 63 -7.43 -1.21 -9.87
C ILE A 63 -7.52 -0.17 -8.73
N ASP A 64 -7.44 -0.61 -7.48
CA ASP A 64 -7.46 0.26 -6.30
C ASP A 64 -6.26 1.24 -6.25
N LEU A 65 -5.06 0.79 -6.65
CA LEU A 65 -3.89 1.67 -6.78
C LEU A 65 -4.08 2.74 -7.87
N TRP A 66 -4.71 2.39 -9.01
CA TRP A 66 -5.06 3.37 -10.04
C TRP A 66 -6.13 4.37 -9.58
N LEU A 67 -7.10 3.93 -8.77
CA LEU A 67 -8.06 4.83 -8.12
C LEU A 67 -7.35 5.79 -7.16
N THR A 68 -6.38 5.29 -6.39
CA THR A 68 -5.55 6.13 -5.52
C THR A 68 -4.80 7.19 -6.33
N ALA A 69 -4.15 6.80 -7.43
CA ALA A 69 -3.45 7.74 -8.32
C ALA A 69 -4.40 8.81 -8.91
N ALA A 70 -5.58 8.40 -9.37
CA ALA A 70 -6.59 9.32 -9.90
C ALA A 70 -7.08 10.33 -8.86
N PHE A 71 -7.34 9.89 -7.62
CA PHE A 71 -7.76 10.77 -6.54
C PHE A 71 -6.64 11.65 -6.01
N VAL A 72 -5.40 11.19 -6.00
CA VAL A 72 -4.22 12.03 -5.75
C VAL A 72 -4.17 13.16 -6.77
N ILE A 73 -4.23 12.86 -8.07
CA ILE A 73 -4.25 13.87 -9.14
C ILE A 73 -5.40 14.87 -8.91
N LYS A 74 -6.60 14.37 -8.58
CA LYS A 74 -7.76 15.21 -8.34
C LYS A 74 -7.61 16.12 -7.12
N LEU A 75 -7.09 15.59 -6.01
CA LEU A 75 -6.82 16.37 -4.80
C LEU A 75 -5.88 17.53 -5.12
N TYR A 76 -4.71 17.26 -5.71
CA TYR A 76 -3.71 18.28 -6.03
C TYR A 76 -4.16 19.26 -7.12
N ALA A 77 -5.01 18.83 -8.06
CA ALA A 77 -5.62 19.72 -9.04
C ALA A 77 -6.65 20.68 -8.41
N THR A 78 -7.36 20.25 -7.36
CA THR A 78 -8.41 21.05 -6.71
C THR A 78 -7.89 21.98 -5.61
N THR A 79 -6.75 21.68 -5.01
CA THR A 79 -6.08 22.54 -4.01
C THR A 79 -5.24 23.66 -4.61
N ALA A 80 -5.28 23.85 -5.93
CA ALA A 80 -4.42 24.78 -6.66
C ALA A 80 -2.93 24.54 -6.34
N ALA A 81 -2.39 23.40 -6.80
CA ALA A 81 -0.95 23.13 -6.96
C ALA A 81 -0.04 23.65 -5.81
N GLY A 82 -0.14 23.04 -4.63
CA GLY A 82 0.86 23.21 -3.56
C GLY A 82 0.79 24.50 -2.76
N ARG A 83 -0.33 25.25 -2.82
CA ARG A 83 -0.55 26.41 -1.95
C ARG A 83 -0.71 25.97 -0.48
N ARG A 84 -0.03 26.66 0.44
CA ARG A 84 -0.10 26.38 1.89
C ARG A 84 -1.55 26.52 2.37
N TRP A 85 -1.97 25.64 3.30
CA TRP A 85 -3.31 25.63 3.93
C TRP A 85 -3.83 27.02 4.33
N ALA A 86 -2.94 27.88 4.83
CA ALA A 86 -3.23 29.25 5.25
C ALA A 86 -3.71 30.18 4.12
N THR A 87 -3.32 29.91 2.87
CA THR A 87 -3.61 30.74 1.69
C THR A 87 -4.87 30.33 0.92
N LEU A 88 -5.48 29.18 1.25
CA LEU A 88 -6.69 28.71 0.58
C LEU A 88 -7.95 29.40 1.12
N SER A 89 -8.88 29.70 0.21
CA SER A 89 -10.24 30.11 0.56
C SER A 89 -11.00 28.98 1.26
N ASN A 90 -12.06 29.32 1.99
CA ASN A 90 -12.89 28.31 2.67
C ASN A 90 -13.52 27.31 1.70
N ALA A 91 -13.89 27.74 0.49
CA ALA A 91 -14.45 26.85 -0.54
C ALA A 91 -13.41 25.85 -1.08
N GLU A 92 -12.16 26.26 -1.24
CA GLU A 92 -11.08 25.37 -1.65
C GLU A 92 -10.69 24.40 -0.52
N ARG A 93 -10.69 24.86 0.74
CA ARG A 93 -10.48 23.99 1.90
C ARG A 93 -11.54 22.89 2.00
N THR A 94 -12.82 23.23 1.82
CA THR A 94 -13.91 22.23 1.81
C THR A 94 -13.70 21.17 0.72
N LYS A 95 -13.32 21.59 -0.50
CA LYS A 95 -13.03 20.65 -1.59
C LYS A 95 -11.80 19.79 -1.28
N ALA A 96 -10.75 20.36 -0.69
CA ALA A 96 -9.53 19.66 -0.33
C ALA A 96 -9.79 18.53 0.69
N VAL A 97 -10.52 18.83 1.76
CA VAL A 97 -10.87 17.84 2.80
C VAL A 97 -11.77 16.76 2.23
N PHE A 98 -12.74 17.13 1.38
CA PHE A 98 -13.59 16.14 0.71
C PHE A 98 -12.78 15.16 -0.14
N TRP A 99 -11.90 15.65 -1.03
CA TRP A 99 -11.07 14.79 -1.86
C TRP A 99 -10.04 14.00 -1.05
N HIS A 100 -9.55 14.55 0.06
CA HIS A 100 -8.71 13.82 1.01
C HIS A 100 -9.46 12.64 1.64
N ASN A 101 -10.69 12.85 2.11
CA ASN A 101 -11.53 11.78 2.66
C ASN A 101 -11.88 10.70 1.62
N VAL A 102 -12.10 11.09 0.36
CA VAL A 102 -12.29 10.17 -0.76
C VAL A 102 -11.02 9.35 -1.00
N LEU A 103 -9.85 9.98 -0.99
CA LEU A 103 -8.56 9.33 -1.18
C LEU A 103 -8.19 8.37 -0.05
N THR A 104 -8.62 8.64 1.19
CA THR A 104 -8.37 7.76 2.34
C THR A 104 -8.83 6.34 2.07
N ALA A 105 -9.98 6.15 1.40
CA ALA A 105 -10.55 4.83 1.15
C ALA A 105 -9.62 3.90 0.33
N PRO A 106 -9.27 4.20 -0.92
CA PRO A 106 -8.36 3.34 -1.68
C PRO A 106 -6.95 3.34 -1.08
N SER A 107 -6.50 4.42 -0.43
CA SER A 107 -5.17 4.43 0.20
C SER A 107 -5.02 3.38 1.32
N VAL A 108 -6.04 3.19 2.16
CA VAL A 108 -5.98 2.19 3.24
C VAL A 108 -6.34 0.79 2.76
N LEU A 109 -7.23 0.66 1.76
CA LEU A 109 -7.53 -0.63 1.14
C LEU A 109 -6.33 -1.21 0.41
N GLY A 110 -5.53 -0.36 -0.26
CA GLY A 110 -4.27 -0.74 -0.91
C GLY A 110 -3.23 -1.32 0.04
N LEU A 111 -3.36 -1.11 1.37
CA LEU A 111 -2.53 -1.76 2.38
C LEU A 111 -3.12 -3.09 2.86
N GLY A 112 -4.45 -3.26 2.81
CA GLY A 112 -5.16 -4.45 3.29
C GLY A 112 -5.26 -5.56 2.24
N LEU A 113 -5.66 -5.23 1.02
CA LEU A 113 -5.90 -6.18 -0.07
C LEU A 113 -4.67 -7.03 -0.47
N PRO A 114 -3.42 -6.50 -0.51
CA PRO A 114 -2.27 -7.35 -0.78
C PRO A 114 -2.08 -8.46 0.26
N LYS A 115 -2.48 -8.25 1.52
CA LYS A 115 -2.36 -9.30 2.56
C LYS A 115 -3.23 -10.50 2.26
N LEU A 116 -4.43 -10.29 1.72
CA LEU A 116 -5.30 -11.38 1.26
C LEU A 116 -4.66 -12.16 0.11
N THR A 117 -3.98 -11.45 -0.80
CA THR A 117 -3.21 -12.06 -1.90
C THR A 117 -2.10 -12.97 -1.36
N VAL A 118 -1.32 -12.47 -0.40
CA VAL A 118 -0.22 -13.23 0.24
C VAL A 118 -0.75 -14.43 1.02
N VAL A 119 -1.81 -14.27 1.81
CA VAL A 119 -2.43 -15.37 2.56
C VAL A 119 -2.97 -16.44 1.64
N SER A 120 -3.65 -16.06 0.55
CA SER A 120 -4.12 -17.00 -0.47
C SER A 120 -2.97 -17.79 -1.09
N LEU A 121 -1.85 -17.12 -1.41
CA LEU A 121 -0.65 -17.78 -1.92
C LEU A 121 -0.05 -18.75 -0.89
N LEU A 122 0.15 -18.30 0.36
CA LEU A 122 0.77 -19.10 1.43
C LEU A 122 -0.07 -20.34 1.74
N THR A 123 -1.39 -20.19 1.85
CA THR A 123 -2.29 -21.31 2.14
C THR A 123 -2.30 -22.35 1.03
N ARG A 124 -2.20 -21.93 -0.25
CA ARG A 124 -2.07 -22.87 -1.37
C ARG A 124 -0.72 -23.58 -1.40
N VAL A 125 0.38 -22.86 -1.17
CA VAL A 125 1.74 -23.40 -1.29
C VAL A 125 2.07 -24.33 -0.12
N PHE A 126 1.78 -23.92 1.10
CA PHE A 126 2.18 -24.65 2.31
C PHE A 126 1.11 -25.60 2.84
N LYS A 127 -0.15 -25.45 2.41
CA LYS A 127 -1.30 -26.24 2.89
C LYS A 127 -1.28 -26.44 4.43
N PRO A 128 -1.30 -25.34 5.22
CA PRO A 128 -1.29 -25.44 6.67
C PRO A 128 -2.46 -26.26 7.21
N GLY A 129 -2.31 -26.79 8.44
CA GLY A 129 -3.42 -27.37 9.17
C GLY A 129 -4.57 -26.37 9.37
N GLN A 130 -5.80 -26.87 9.53
CA GLN A 130 -7.03 -26.07 9.53
C GLN A 130 -7.00 -24.87 10.49
N LEU A 131 -6.45 -25.05 11.70
CA LEU A 131 -6.29 -23.96 12.67
C LEU A 131 -5.38 -22.83 12.17
N HIS A 132 -4.23 -23.18 11.60
CA HIS A 132 -3.28 -22.17 11.07
C HIS A 132 -3.85 -21.47 9.84
N GLN A 133 -4.59 -22.19 9.00
CA GLN A 133 -5.30 -21.60 7.87
C GLN A 133 -6.34 -20.58 8.35
N ALA A 134 -7.12 -20.92 9.38
CA ALA A 134 -8.09 -20.01 9.98
C ALA A 134 -7.43 -18.76 10.57
N ILE A 135 -6.27 -18.89 11.23
CA ILE A 135 -5.51 -17.74 11.77
C ILE A 135 -5.00 -16.84 10.64
N LEU A 136 -4.45 -17.41 9.57
CA LEU A 136 -3.94 -16.64 8.42
C LEU A 136 -5.06 -15.84 7.74
N TRP A 137 -6.18 -16.48 7.43
CA TRP A 137 -7.33 -15.81 6.81
C TRP A 137 -8.00 -14.82 7.77
N GLY A 138 -8.21 -15.22 9.02
CA GLY A 138 -8.84 -14.37 10.04
C GLY A 138 -8.04 -13.10 10.30
N SER A 139 -6.72 -13.18 10.42
CA SER A 139 -5.87 -12.01 10.63
C SER A 139 -5.86 -11.03 9.44
N ALA A 140 -5.82 -11.54 8.21
CA ALA A 140 -5.87 -10.70 7.02
C ALA A 140 -7.25 -10.04 6.82
N ILE A 141 -8.35 -10.78 7.05
CA ILE A 141 -9.72 -10.24 7.01
C ILE A 141 -9.89 -9.18 8.09
N LEU A 142 -9.45 -9.45 9.32
CA LEU A 142 -9.53 -8.49 10.42
C LEU A 142 -8.73 -7.21 10.12
N CYS A 143 -7.58 -7.33 9.45
CA CYS A 143 -6.83 -6.16 8.99
C CYS A 143 -7.63 -5.31 8.00
N VAL A 144 -8.32 -5.93 7.04
CA VAL A 144 -9.19 -5.21 6.09
C VAL A 144 -10.37 -4.56 6.81
N VAL A 145 -11.01 -5.28 7.74
CA VAL A 145 -12.11 -4.74 8.56
C VAL A 145 -11.66 -3.51 9.34
N ASN A 146 -10.47 -3.55 9.96
CA ASN A 146 -9.91 -2.38 10.65
C ASN A 146 -9.74 -1.19 9.71
N PHE A 147 -9.27 -1.40 8.48
CA PHE A 147 -9.17 -0.31 7.49
C PHE A 147 -10.55 0.21 7.06
N VAL A 148 -11.56 -0.66 6.91
CA VAL A 148 -12.94 -0.21 6.64
C VAL A 148 -13.45 0.68 7.78
N VAL A 149 -13.18 0.34 9.04
CA VAL A 149 -13.56 1.19 10.18
C VAL A 149 -12.84 2.55 10.14
N VAL A 150 -11.56 2.61 9.75
CA VAL A 150 -10.86 3.90 9.53
C VAL A 150 -11.59 4.75 8.48
N ILE A 151 -12.04 4.14 7.38
CA ILE A 151 -12.80 4.84 6.33
C ILE A 151 -14.13 5.36 6.90
N LEU A 152 -14.86 4.51 7.62
CA LEU A 152 -16.14 4.91 8.23
C LEU A 152 -15.96 6.05 9.21
N LEU A 153 -14.91 6.03 10.04
CA LEU A 153 -14.61 7.13 10.96
C LEU A 153 -14.25 8.42 10.21
N ALA A 154 -13.55 8.35 9.07
CA ALA A 154 -13.23 9.53 8.27
C ALA A 154 -14.48 10.24 7.72
N TRP A 155 -15.55 9.49 7.42
CA TRP A 155 -16.79 10.04 6.85
C TRP A 155 -17.88 10.33 7.89
N LEU A 156 -18.03 9.45 8.88
CA LEU A 156 -19.16 9.47 9.83
C LEU A 156 -18.81 10.08 11.18
N ALA A 157 -17.64 10.70 11.33
CA ALA A 157 -17.23 11.32 12.59
C ALA A 157 -18.09 12.53 13.00
N CYS A 158 -18.80 13.20 12.09
CA CYS A 158 -19.56 14.42 12.39
C CYS A 158 -21.06 14.27 12.14
N SER A 159 -21.85 15.00 12.93
CA SER A 159 -23.28 15.22 12.71
C SER A 159 -23.56 16.72 12.57
N PRO A 160 -24.08 17.19 11.41
CA PRO A 160 -24.34 16.44 10.18
C PRO A 160 -23.05 15.95 9.50
N ILE A 161 -23.14 14.87 8.71
CA ILE A 161 -21.99 14.25 8.03
C ILE A 161 -21.22 15.26 7.16
N SER A 162 -21.92 16.21 6.55
CA SER A 162 -21.33 17.30 5.76
C SER A 162 -20.36 18.18 6.53
N ALA A 163 -20.51 18.30 7.85
CA ALA A 163 -19.61 19.09 8.69
C ALA A 163 -18.21 18.48 8.87
N GLY A 164 -18.02 17.23 8.40
CA GLY A 164 -16.73 16.56 8.35
C GLY A 164 -15.81 17.07 7.23
N TRP A 165 -16.36 17.59 6.14
CA TRP A 165 -15.57 18.19 5.05
C TRP A 165 -15.88 19.66 4.80
N ASP A 166 -17.08 20.14 5.13
CA ASP A 166 -17.45 21.54 4.98
C ASP A 166 -17.02 22.37 6.18
N VAL A 167 -16.00 23.21 5.97
CA VAL A 167 -15.47 24.09 7.01
C VAL A 167 -16.39 25.27 7.33
N SER A 168 -17.42 25.54 6.50
CA SER A 168 -18.36 26.63 6.74
C SER A 168 -19.42 26.32 7.80
N ILE A 169 -19.62 25.04 8.13
CA ILE A 169 -20.61 24.59 9.11
C ILE A 169 -20.02 24.70 10.52
N THR A 170 -20.47 25.70 11.28
CA THR A 170 -20.06 25.95 12.67
C THR A 170 -20.87 25.15 13.69
N ALA A 171 -22.17 24.92 13.43
CA ALA A 171 -23.03 24.10 14.27
C ALA A 171 -22.82 22.61 13.96
N LYS A 172 -21.83 21.99 14.62
CA LYS A 172 -21.50 20.58 14.41
C LYS A 172 -21.17 19.85 15.71
N LYS A 173 -21.59 18.60 15.79
CA LYS A 173 -21.13 17.66 16.81
C LYS A 173 -20.23 16.64 16.13
N CYS A 174 -18.92 16.76 16.34
CA CYS A 174 -17.93 15.82 15.82
C CYS A 174 -17.40 14.95 16.94
N LEU A 175 -17.06 13.71 16.59
CA LEU A 175 -16.27 12.80 17.39
C LEU A 175 -14.90 13.46 17.67
N ASP A 176 -14.37 13.24 18.86
CA ASP A 176 -13.04 13.74 19.23
C ASP A 176 -11.98 13.19 18.25
N SER A 177 -11.17 14.09 17.68
CA SER A 177 -10.13 13.74 16.72
C SER A 177 -9.12 12.73 17.29
N TRP A 178 -8.94 12.72 18.62
CA TRP A 178 -8.11 11.73 19.29
C TRP A 178 -8.60 10.30 19.16
N ILE A 179 -9.91 10.07 19.04
CA ILE A 179 -10.46 8.72 18.83
C ILE A 179 -10.06 8.21 17.45
N TYR A 180 -10.19 9.04 16.42
CA TYR A 180 -9.76 8.71 15.06
C TYR A 180 -8.26 8.39 15.00
N VAL A 181 -7.43 9.24 15.62
CA VAL A 181 -5.96 9.04 15.64
C VAL A 181 -5.58 7.76 16.38
N LYS A 182 -6.18 7.48 17.54
CA LYS A 182 -5.94 6.24 18.29
C LYS A 182 -6.31 5.00 17.48
N PHE A 183 -7.44 5.06 16.77
CA PHE A 183 -7.86 3.95 15.93
C PHE A 183 -6.94 3.74 14.72
N CYS A 184 -6.49 4.81 14.06
CA CYS A 184 -5.50 4.72 12.99
C CYS A 184 -4.16 4.14 13.48
N TYR A 185 -3.72 4.52 14.69
CA TYR A 185 -2.54 3.96 15.33
C TYR A 185 -2.69 2.45 15.56
N TYR A 186 -3.82 2.03 16.12
CA TYR A 186 -4.15 0.62 16.32
C TYR A 186 -4.16 -0.16 15.00
N ALA A 187 -4.91 0.32 13.99
CA ALA A 187 -5.05 -0.36 12.70
C ALA A 187 -3.70 -0.50 11.98
N THR A 188 -2.87 0.54 12.01
CA THR A 188 -1.53 0.52 11.38
C THR A 188 -0.58 -0.42 12.12
N THR A 189 -0.57 -0.39 13.45
CA THR A 189 0.26 -1.30 14.27
C THR A 189 -0.16 -2.76 14.10
N PHE A 190 -1.47 -3.01 14.07
CA PHE A 190 -2.01 -4.34 13.81
C PHE A 190 -1.61 -4.83 12.42
N SER A 191 -1.79 -4.00 11.40
CA SER A 191 -1.34 -4.27 10.02
C SER A 191 0.15 -4.67 9.97
N ALA A 192 1.00 -3.85 10.59
CA ALA A 192 2.45 -4.08 10.66
C ALA A 192 2.80 -5.41 11.35
N ALA A 193 2.08 -5.77 12.42
CA ALA A 193 2.25 -7.07 13.08
C ALA A 193 1.86 -8.25 12.17
N ILE A 194 0.80 -8.09 11.38
CA ILE A 194 0.41 -9.12 10.39
C ILE A 194 1.46 -9.22 9.28
N ASP A 195 2.00 -8.11 8.78
CA ASP A 195 3.07 -8.14 7.79
C ASP A 195 4.30 -8.89 8.28
N LEU A 196 4.70 -8.66 9.54
CA LEU A 196 5.79 -9.40 10.19
C LEU A 196 5.45 -10.88 10.34
N TYR A 197 4.22 -11.21 10.74
CA TYR A 197 3.77 -12.60 10.86
C TYR A 197 3.82 -13.33 9.51
N LEU A 198 3.28 -12.72 8.45
CA LEU A 198 3.28 -13.29 7.09
C LEU A 198 4.69 -13.40 6.51
N ALA A 199 5.56 -12.45 6.81
CA ALA A 199 6.97 -12.52 6.43
C ALA A 199 7.67 -13.67 7.16
N LEU A 200 7.49 -13.82 8.47
CA LEU A 200 8.16 -14.86 9.25
C LEU A 200 7.66 -16.28 8.95
N TYR A 201 6.38 -16.41 8.62
CA TYR A 201 5.69 -17.69 8.42
C TYR A 201 6.45 -18.69 7.52
N PRO A 202 6.78 -18.36 6.26
CA PRO A 202 7.41 -19.33 5.38
C PRO A 202 8.83 -19.68 5.88
N GLY A 203 9.55 -18.74 6.50
CA GLY A 203 10.86 -19.01 7.11
C GLY A 203 10.82 -20.06 8.23
N PHE A 204 9.80 -20.03 9.09
CA PHE A 204 9.59 -21.05 10.11
C PHE A 204 9.26 -22.42 9.51
N VAL A 205 8.41 -22.47 8.49
CA VAL A 205 8.03 -23.73 7.84
C VAL A 205 9.25 -24.41 7.18
N PHE A 206 10.13 -23.65 6.53
CA PHE A 206 11.32 -24.23 5.88
C PHE A 206 12.40 -24.71 6.85
N ARG A 207 12.55 -24.10 8.03
CA ARG A 207 13.47 -24.62 9.06
C ARG A 207 13.08 -26.03 9.48
N LYS A 208 11.79 -26.34 9.49
CA LYS A 208 11.27 -27.67 9.84
C LYS A 208 11.42 -28.71 8.71
N LEU A 209 11.47 -28.27 7.44
CA LEU A 209 11.37 -29.16 6.28
C LEU A 209 12.70 -29.51 5.58
N GLY A 210 13.86 -28.95 5.97
CA GLY A 210 15.17 -29.36 5.42
C GLY A 210 15.41 -28.98 3.95
N TRP A 211 14.75 -27.95 3.41
CA TRP A 211 14.80 -27.63 1.97
C TRP A 211 16.13 -27.01 1.49
N ASP A 212 16.40 -27.21 0.20
CA ASP A 212 17.55 -26.74 -0.59
C ASP A 212 17.79 -25.22 -0.46
N THR A 213 19.07 -24.83 -0.31
CA THR A 213 19.51 -23.47 0.09
C THR A 213 19.09 -22.37 -0.88
N ARG A 214 18.92 -22.69 -2.17
CA ARG A 214 18.42 -21.73 -3.17
C ARG A 214 17.00 -21.23 -2.89
N LYS A 215 16.11 -22.12 -2.40
CA LYS A 215 14.74 -21.75 -2.05
C LYS A 215 14.70 -20.90 -0.77
N LYS A 216 15.65 -21.13 0.15
CA LYS A 216 15.82 -20.32 1.36
C LYS A 216 16.28 -18.88 1.05
N LEU A 217 17.20 -18.70 0.09
CA LEU A 217 17.73 -17.38 -0.27
C LEU A 217 16.64 -16.46 -0.84
N VAL A 218 15.87 -16.95 -1.81
CA VAL A 218 14.78 -16.19 -2.46
C VAL A 218 13.72 -15.79 -1.46
N LEU A 219 13.37 -16.71 -0.57
CA LEU A 219 12.38 -16.46 0.45
C LEU A 219 12.89 -15.44 1.47
N SER A 220 14.17 -15.51 1.86
CA SER A 220 14.81 -14.51 2.71
C SER A 220 14.76 -13.11 2.09
N SER A 221 14.88 -12.99 0.76
CA SER A 221 14.74 -11.71 0.06
C SER A 221 13.32 -11.14 0.17
N VAL A 222 12.29 -11.99 0.02
CA VAL A 222 10.88 -11.58 0.18
C VAL A 222 10.57 -11.21 1.64
N MET A 223 11.14 -11.95 2.60
CA MET A 223 11.01 -11.64 4.03
C MET A 223 11.67 -10.31 4.40
N GLY A 224 12.83 -10.00 3.81
CA GLY A 224 13.53 -8.73 4.00
C GLY A 224 12.71 -7.53 3.52
N LEU A 225 12.07 -7.65 2.35
CA LEU A 225 11.18 -6.61 1.83
C LEU A 225 9.99 -6.34 2.76
N GLY A 226 9.40 -7.39 3.36
CA GLY A 226 8.34 -7.26 4.35
C GLY A 226 8.76 -6.45 5.59
N ILE A 227 9.95 -6.71 6.12
CA ILE A 227 10.50 -5.98 7.28
C ILE A 227 10.77 -4.51 6.94
N CYS A 228 11.30 -4.21 5.75
CA CYS A 228 11.50 -2.84 5.29
C CYS A 228 10.18 -2.07 5.21
N VAL A 229 9.11 -2.70 4.71
CA VAL A 229 7.76 -2.13 4.68
C VAL A 229 7.26 -1.85 6.11
N THR A 230 7.42 -2.80 7.04
CA THR A 230 7.05 -2.62 8.45
C THR A 230 7.80 -1.46 9.12
N ALA A 231 9.08 -1.26 8.79
CA ALA A 231 9.86 -0.14 9.30
C ALA A 231 9.34 1.21 8.78
N VAL A 232 8.97 1.29 7.50
CA VAL A 232 8.34 2.47 6.90
C VAL A 232 6.99 2.77 7.55
N ALA A 233 6.16 1.75 7.78
CA ALA A 233 4.88 1.88 8.50
C ALA A 233 5.07 2.40 9.93
N THR A 234 6.14 1.97 10.60
CA THR A 234 6.47 2.42 11.97
C THR A 234 6.94 3.88 11.98
N TYR A 235 7.71 4.31 10.97
CA TYR A 235 8.10 5.72 10.81
C TYR A 235 6.91 6.63 10.49
N LYS A 236 5.91 6.12 9.76
CA LYS A 236 4.66 6.85 9.50
C LYS A 236 3.89 7.14 10.80
N ILE A 237 3.89 6.20 11.73
CA ILE A 237 3.25 6.36 13.05
C ILE A 237 3.90 7.48 13.88
N THR A 238 5.23 7.61 13.84
CA THR A 238 5.93 8.69 14.57
C THR A 238 5.68 10.07 13.95
N THR A 239 5.54 10.11 12.62
CA THR A 239 5.26 11.35 11.87
C THR A 239 3.81 11.81 12.06
N LEU A 240 2.85 10.89 12.21
CA LEU A 240 1.42 11.20 12.42
C LEU A 240 1.18 12.13 13.62
N LYS A 241 2.00 12.03 14.68
CA LYS A 241 1.91 12.87 15.88
C LYS A 241 2.29 14.33 15.63
N VAL A 242 3.18 14.59 14.67
CA VAL A 242 3.63 15.94 14.30
C VAL A 242 2.65 16.61 13.33
N LEU A 243 1.89 15.81 12.57
CA LEU A 243 0.99 16.26 11.51
C LEU A 243 -0.35 16.83 11.98
N THR A 244 -0.83 16.47 13.16
CA THR A 244 -2.05 17.04 13.76
C THR A 244 -1.97 18.57 13.92
N PHE A 245 -0.76 19.14 13.87
CA PHE A 245 -0.53 20.57 14.02
C PHE A 245 -0.43 21.37 12.71
N ASN A 246 -0.15 20.75 11.56
CA ASN A 246 0.28 21.51 10.36
C ASN A 246 -0.54 21.30 9.07
N ASN A 247 -1.58 20.44 9.05
CA ASN A 247 -2.47 20.24 7.88
C ASN A 247 -1.75 20.05 6.53
N ASP A 248 -0.59 19.38 6.54
CA ASP A 248 0.21 19.12 5.35
C ASP A 248 -0.26 17.81 4.66
N PHE A 249 -0.83 17.94 3.46
CA PHE A 249 -1.26 16.81 2.63
C PHE A 249 -0.10 15.96 2.09
N THR A 250 1.15 16.40 2.24
CA THR A 250 2.35 15.62 1.88
C THR A 250 2.50 14.30 2.67
N SER A 251 1.71 14.11 3.72
CA SER A 251 1.63 12.88 4.52
C SER A 251 1.09 11.65 3.76
N ILE A 252 0.57 11.83 2.55
CA ILE A 252 0.03 10.75 1.71
C ILE A 252 1.16 9.92 1.06
N ILE A 253 2.32 10.53 0.76
CA ILE A 253 3.42 9.91 0.00
C ILE A 253 3.85 8.55 0.58
N PRO A 254 4.13 8.43 1.90
CA PRO A 254 4.61 7.17 2.46
C PRO A 254 3.58 6.05 2.30
N THR A 255 2.28 6.35 2.43
CA THR A 255 1.19 5.38 2.27
C THR A 255 1.13 4.82 0.85
N VAL A 256 1.27 5.70 -0.15
CA VAL A 256 1.20 5.30 -1.56
C VAL A 256 2.42 4.48 -1.95
N VAL A 257 3.61 4.92 -1.53
CA VAL A 257 4.86 4.18 -1.77
C VAL A 257 4.80 2.80 -1.10
N GLU A 258 4.31 2.74 0.13
CA GLU A 258 4.11 1.50 0.89
C GLU A 258 3.18 0.53 0.14
N ALA A 259 1.98 0.97 -0.26
CA ALA A 259 1.01 0.13 -0.97
C ALA A 259 1.55 -0.42 -2.31
N ASN A 260 2.21 0.43 -3.12
CA ASN A 260 2.83 0.01 -4.37
C ASN A 260 4.00 -0.96 -4.14
N THR A 261 4.82 -0.73 -3.11
CA THR A 261 5.96 -1.61 -2.77
C THR A 261 5.49 -2.99 -2.34
N ILE A 262 4.46 -3.07 -1.50
CA ILE A 262 3.87 -4.35 -1.08
C ILE A 262 3.36 -5.12 -2.29
N MET A 263 2.69 -4.44 -3.23
CA MET A 263 2.18 -5.06 -4.45
C MET A 263 3.30 -5.62 -5.34
N ILE A 264 4.36 -4.84 -5.55
CA ILE A 264 5.52 -5.27 -6.35
C ILE A 264 6.18 -6.47 -5.67
N ALA A 265 6.41 -6.42 -4.35
CA ALA A 265 6.99 -7.54 -3.60
C ALA A 265 6.13 -8.81 -3.68
N ALA A 266 4.80 -8.68 -3.55
CA ALA A 266 3.87 -9.79 -3.70
C ALA A 266 3.93 -10.41 -5.11
N SER A 267 4.05 -9.58 -6.14
CA SER A 267 4.17 -10.01 -7.54
C SER A 267 5.50 -10.73 -7.82
N ILE A 268 6.60 -10.26 -7.24
CA ILE A 268 7.92 -10.90 -7.35
C ILE A 268 7.88 -12.30 -6.72
N SER A 269 7.26 -12.44 -5.54
CA SER A 269 7.18 -13.73 -4.83
C SER A 269 6.44 -14.81 -5.65
N THR A 270 5.47 -14.42 -6.47
CA THR A 270 4.71 -15.32 -7.35
C THR A 270 5.37 -15.58 -8.69
N LEU A 271 6.20 -14.66 -9.18
CA LEU A 271 6.95 -14.81 -10.44
C LEU A 271 8.16 -15.75 -10.33
N HIS A 272 8.68 -15.98 -9.12
CA HIS A 272 9.82 -16.88 -8.90
C HIS A 272 9.71 -18.29 -9.53
N PRO A 273 8.63 -19.06 -9.32
CA PRO A 273 8.48 -20.38 -9.97
C PRO A 273 8.43 -20.29 -11.50
N VAL A 274 7.88 -19.21 -12.05
CA VAL A 274 7.87 -18.95 -13.50
C VAL A 274 9.28 -18.69 -14.00
N TYR A 275 10.05 -17.86 -13.28
CA TYR A 275 11.44 -17.56 -13.61
C TYR A 275 12.32 -18.82 -13.61
N GLU A 276 12.22 -19.67 -12.57
CA GLU A 276 12.96 -20.94 -12.53
C GLU A 276 12.57 -21.88 -13.69
N LEU A 277 11.29 -21.92 -14.08
CA LEU A 277 10.85 -22.71 -15.22
C LEU A 277 11.42 -22.19 -16.56
N ILE A 278 11.40 -20.87 -16.78
CA ILE A 278 12.00 -20.25 -17.98
C ILE A 278 13.50 -20.51 -18.00
N ARG A 279 14.20 -20.31 -16.88
CA ARG A 279 15.64 -20.54 -16.75
C ARG A 279 16.01 -21.99 -17.03
N ARG A 280 15.20 -22.95 -16.58
CA ARG A 280 15.38 -24.38 -16.88
C ARG A 280 15.14 -24.68 -18.36
N ARG A 281 14.12 -24.10 -18.99
CA ARG A 281 13.88 -24.25 -20.43
C ARG A 281 15.01 -23.65 -21.27
N LEU A 282 15.52 -22.48 -20.92
CA LEU A 282 16.65 -21.84 -21.60
C LEU A 282 17.93 -22.68 -21.48
N ARG A 283 18.22 -23.24 -20.29
CA ARG A 283 19.36 -24.15 -20.11
C ARG A 283 19.20 -25.48 -20.82
N GLY A 284 17.99 -26.05 -20.85
CA GLY A 284 17.70 -27.24 -21.65
C GLY A 284 17.82 -27.00 -23.15
N CYS A 285 17.45 -25.81 -23.62
CA CYS A 285 17.59 -25.41 -25.02
C CYS A 285 19.05 -25.17 -25.41
N GLN A 286 19.85 -24.52 -24.53
CA GLN A 286 21.31 -24.40 -24.74
C GLN A 286 22.02 -25.76 -24.73
N ALA A 287 21.63 -26.69 -23.85
CA ALA A 287 22.19 -28.03 -23.84
C ALA A 287 21.82 -28.83 -25.10
N GLY A 288 20.59 -28.66 -25.63
CA GLY A 288 20.16 -29.29 -26.89
C GLY A 288 20.83 -28.71 -28.13
N ILE A 289 21.15 -27.41 -28.13
CA ILE A 289 21.87 -26.75 -29.24
C ILE A 289 23.34 -27.19 -29.28
N LEU A 290 24.00 -27.34 -28.13
CA LEU A 290 25.39 -27.82 -28.05
C LEU A 290 25.55 -29.27 -28.56
N VAL A 291 24.55 -30.13 -28.35
CA VAL A 291 24.55 -31.51 -28.87
C VAL A 291 24.39 -31.57 -30.40
N LEU A 292 23.77 -30.56 -31.01
CA LEU A 292 23.57 -30.50 -32.47
C LEU A 292 24.76 -29.87 -33.23
N THR A 293 25.69 -29.22 -32.53
CA THR A 293 26.90 -28.64 -33.14
C THR A 293 28.12 -29.55 -33.09
N ASP A 294 28.08 -30.62 -32.29
CA ASP A 294 29.19 -31.58 -32.09
C ASP A 294 28.98 -32.93 -32.82
N GLY A 295 27.99 -33.04 -33.71
CA GLY A 295 27.70 -34.23 -34.53
C GLY A 295 27.74 -33.92 -36.02
#